data_AF-A0A067NPE0-F1
#
_entry.id   AF-A0A067NPE0-F1
#
_cell.length_a   1.000
_cell.length_b   1.000
_cell.length_c   1.000
_cell.angle_alpha   90.00
_cell.angle_beta   90.00
_cell.angle_gamma   90.00
#
_symmetry.space_group_name_H-M   'P 1'
#
loop_
_entity.id
_entity.type
_entity.pdbx_description
1 polymer ?
#
loop_
_entity_poly.entity_id
_entity_poly.type
_entity_poly.pdbx_seq_one_letter_code
_entity_poly.pdbx_strand_id
1 'polypeptide(L)'
;MELATAQTRPTDTINARTAFHEVQAALRPLLNEVQTQEQLDAVLENVREIRYGSILLVLYFSDSFSSHELRDGMTVHGPTPLNPKGRPRTQRITGAIEGRPRGGGASGSRRIPSPSIDVLEPRQPAMAKRVLRCGMCRCPGHNRLACPLLAR
;
A
#
# COMPACT_ATOMS: atom_id res chain seq x y z
N MET A 1 12.88 -15.07 -33.13
CA MET A 1 11.84 -14.27 -32.44
C MET A 1 11.89 -14.62 -30.98
N GLU A 2 12.79 -13.97 -30.23
CA GLU A 2 12.90 -14.16 -28.77
C GLU A 2 11.86 -13.27 -28.10
N LEU A 3 10.83 -13.91 -27.54
CA LEU A 3 9.86 -13.25 -26.67
C LEU A 3 10.58 -12.91 -25.36
N ALA A 4 10.97 -11.64 -25.21
CA ALA A 4 11.44 -11.11 -23.95
C ALA A 4 10.33 -11.28 -22.89
N THR A 5 10.49 -12.27 -22.01
CA THR A 5 9.68 -12.40 -20.81
C THR A 5 10.00 -11.20 -19.93
N ALA A 6 9.13 -10.19 -19.97
CA ALA A 6 9.22 -9.05 -19.07
C ALA A 6 9.22 -9.59 -17.63
N GLN A 7 10.39 -9.54 -16.98
CA GLN A 7 10.54 -9.99 -15.61
C GLN A 7 9.68 -9.09 -14.72
N THR A 8 8.59 -9.63 -14.21
CA THR A 8 7.74 -8.95 -13.22
C THR A 8 8.54 -8.76 -11.95
N ARG A 9 8.65 -7.52 -11.49
CA ARG A 9 9.34 -7.22 -10.23
C ARG A 9 8.49 -7.75 -9.08
N PRO A 10 9.10 -8.15 -7.94
CA PRO A 10 8.35 -8.68 -6.79
C PRO A 10 7.24 -7.76 -6.26
N THR A 11 7.33 -6.46 -6.51
CA THR A 11 6.37 -5.44 -6.07
C THR A 11 5.31 -5.09 -7.11
N ASP A 12 5.37 -5.66 -8.32
CA ASP A 12 4.43 -5.33 -9.37
C ASP A 12 3.05 -5.92 -9.07
N THR A 13 2.02 -5.10 -9.22
CA THR A 13 0.65 -5.53 -8.97
C THR A 13 0.16 -6.42 -10.10
N ILE A 14 -0.29 -7.62 -9.77
CA ILE A 14 -0.87 -8.54 -10.73
C ILE A 14 -2.30 -8.09 -11.06
N ASN A 15 -2.67 -8.12 -12.34
CA ASN A 15 -4.04 -7.86 -12.75
C ASN A 15 -5.00 -8.88 -12.11
N ALA A 16 -6.10 -8.41 -11.53
CA ALA A 16 -7.10 -9.26 -10.87
C ALA A 16 -7.60 -10.42 -11.74
N ARG A 17 -7.77 -10.19 -13.05
CA ARG A 17 -8.19 -11.23 -14.00
C ARG A 17 -7.14 -12.32 -14.15
N THR A 18 -5.87 -11.93 -14.25
CA THR A 18 -4.74 -12.87 -14.32
C THR A 18 -4.64 -13.68 -13.02
N ALA A 19 -4.67 -13.00 -11.87
CA ALA A 19 -4.65 -13.66 -10.57
C ALA A 19 -5.79 -14.67 -10.42
N PHE A 20 -7.01 -14.29 -10.80
CA PHE A 20 -8.16 -15.19 -10.75
C PHE A 20 -7.99 -16.42 -11.65
N HIS A 21 -7.59 -16.23 -12.91
CA HIS A 21 -7.44 -17.36 -13.83
C HIS A 21 -6.30 -18.30 -13.43
N GLU A 22 -5.17 -17.76 -12.96
CA GLU A 22 -4.04 -18.56 -12.47
C GLU A 22 -4.43 -19.36 -11.23
N VAL A 23 -5.06 -18.72 -10.23
CA VAL A 23 -5.53 -19.42 -9.02
C VAL A 23 -6.57 -20.48 -9.38
N GLN A 24 -7.54 -20.16 -10.23
CA GLN A 24 -8.56 -21.11 -10.66
C GLN A 24 -7.94 -22.29 -11.42
N ALA A 25 -6.95 -22.05 -12.28
CA ALA A 25 -6.25 -23.10 -13.00
C ALA A 25 -5.45 -24.00 -12.06
N ALA A 26 -4.76 -23.41 -11.07
CA ALA A 26 -4.00 -24.14 -10.07
C ALA A 26 -4.89 -24.99 -9.14
N LEU A 27 -6.10 -24.53 -8.82
CA LEU A 27 -7.03 -25.26 -7.95
C LEU A 27 -7.81 -26.37 -8.68
N ARG A 28 -7.95 -26.30 -10.00
CA ARG A 28 -8.74 -27.28 -10.78
C ARG A 28 -8.36 -28.75 -10.55
N PRO A 29 -7.08 -29.14 -10.55
CA PRO A 29 -6.69 -30.53 -10.29
C PRO A 29 -7.18 -31.03 -8.93
N LEU A 30 -7.08 -30.19 -7.89
CA LEU A 30 -7.52 -30.54 -6.54
C LEU A 30 -9.05 -30.70 -6.46
N LEU A 31 -9.79 -29.87 -7.18
CA LEU A 31 -11.26 -29.93 -7.18
C LEU A 31 -11.83 -31.13 -7.93
N ASN A 32 -11.10 -31.68 -8.91
CA ASN A 32 -11.54 -32.85 -9.68
C ASN A 32 -11.61 -34.12 -8.82
N GLU A 33 -10.85 -34.18 -7.72
CA GLU A 33 -10.79 -35.32 -6.81
C GLU A 33 -11.83 -35.24 -5.69
N VAL A 34 -12.46 -34.07 -5.50
CA VAL A 34 -13.44 -33.82 -4.44
C VAL A 34 -14.84 -34.20 -4.94
N GLN A 35 -15.35 -35.32 -4.44
CA GLN A 35 -16.70 -35.82 -4.71
C GLN A 35 -17.61 -35.75 -3.48
N THR A 36 -17.03 -35.70 -2.28
CA THR A 36 -17.78 -35.67 -1.01
C THR A 36 -17.45 -34.45 -0.16
N GLN A 37 -18.35 -34.12 0.77
CA GLN A 37 -18.14 -33.03 1.73
C GLN A 37 -16.91 -33.30 2.62
N GLU A 38 -16.71 -34.54 3.06
CA GLU A 38 -15.55 -34.93 3.86
C GLU A 38 -14.23 -34.70 3.12
N GLN A 39 -14.20 -34.99 1.82
CA GLN A 39 -13.02 -34.73 0.97
C GLN A 39 -12.76 -33.22 0.83
N LEU A 40 -13.81 -32.42 0.68
CA LEU A 40 -13.67 -30.97 0.63
C LEU A 40 -13.09 -30.42 1.95
N ASP A 41 -13.62 -30.89 3.08
CA ASP A 41 -13.19 -30.46 4.40
C ASP A 41 -11.72 -30.86 4.66
N ALA A 42 -11.32 -32.08 4.26
CA ALA A 42 -9.93 -32.53 4.33
C ALA A 42 -8.98 -31.68 3.47
N VAL A 43 -9.38 -31.34 2.24
CA VAL A 43 -8.57 -30.47 1.36
C VAL A 43 -8.44 -29.07 1.97
N LEU A 44 -9.51 -28.51 2.52
CA LEU A 44 -9.48 -27.19 3.16
C LEU A 44 -8.59 -27.19 4.41
N GLU A 45 -8.61 -28.26 5.19
CA GLU A 45 -7.73 -28.39 6.35
C GLU A 45 -6.26 -28.49 5.94
N ASN A 46 -5.94 -29.30 4.92
CA ASN A 46 -4.58 -29.38 4.37
C ASN A 46 -4.07 -28.01 3.86
N VAL A 47 -4.92 -27.23 3.17
CA VAL A 47 -4.54 -25.88 2.71
C VAL A 47 -4.29 -24.93 3.88
N ARG A 48 -5.07 -25.03 4.97
CA ARG A 48 -4.84 -24.26 6.19
C ARG A 48 -3.55 -24.67 6.87
N GLU A 49 -3.28 -25.96 7.00
CA GLU A 49 -2.04 -26.48 7.58
C GLU A 49 -0.82 -26.02 6.78
N ILE A 50 -0.85 -26.07 5.45
CA ILE A 50 0.24 -25.54 4.62
C ILE A 50 0.44 -24.04 4.88
N ARG A 51 -0.65 -23.27 4.97
CA ARG A 51 -0.56 -21.83 5.24
C ARG A 51 0.02 -21.54 6.63
N TYR A 52 -0.42 -22.24 7.67
CA TYR A 52 0.09 -22.01 9.02
C TYR A 52 1.47 -22.61 9.22
N GLY A 53 1.73 -23.79 8.69
CA GLY A 53 3.02 -24.48 8.72
C GLY A 53 4.10 -23.73 7.96
N SER A 54 3.80 -23.12 6.81
CA SER A 54 4.75 -22.27 6.08
C SER A 54 5.11 -21.01 6.87
N ILE A 55 4.14 -20.37 7.54
CA ILE A 55 4.39 -19.24 8.44
C ILE A 55 5.27 -19.68 9.62
N LEU A 56 4.95 -20.83 10.23
CA LEU A 56 5.69 -21.37 11.38
C LEU A 56 7.12 -21.72 10.98
N LEU A 57 7.33 -22.30 9.79
CA LEU A 57 8.64 -22.62 9.25
C LEU A 57 9.44 -21.34 8.97
N VAL A 58 8.85 -20.31 8.35
CA VAL A 58 9.52 -19.01 8.14
C VAL A 58 9.95 -18.38 9.47
N LEU A 59 9.10 -18.41 10.49
CA LEU A 59 9.44 -17.87 11.81
C LEU A 59 10.58 -18.67 12.48
N TYR A 60 10.54 -20.00 12.39
CA TYR A 60 11.56 -20.87 12.99
C TYR A 60 12.91 -20.79 12.26
N PHE A 61 12.89 -20.64 10.92
CA PHE A 61 14.09 -20.53 10.10
C PHE A 61 14.76 -19.15 10.23
N SER A 62 13.99 -18.10 10.52
CA SER A 62 14.50 -16.74 10.74
C SER A 62 15.35 -16.64 12.02
N ASP A 63 15.03 -17.41 13.06
CA ASP A 63 15.87 -17.48 14.28
C ASP A 63 17.19 -18.22 14.03
N SER A 64 17.19 -19.22 13.14
CA SER A 64 18.38 -20.03 12.85
C SER A 64 19.42 -19.27 12.00
N PHE A 65 19.02 -18.24 11.25
CA PHE A 65 19.94 -17.47 10.40
C PHE A 65 20.75 -16.41 11.17
N SER A 66 20.29 -15.95 12.33
CA SER A 66 20.98 -14.91 13.12
C SER A 66 22.25 -15.40 13.84
N SER A 67 22.52 -16.71 13.87
CA SER A 67 23.65 -17.28 14.63
C SER A 67 24.88 -17.65 13.78
N HIS A 68 24.83 -17.52 12.44
CA HIS A 68 25.95 -17.95 11.57
C HIS A 68 26.73 -16.80 10.89
N GLU A 69 26.34 -15.53 11.06
CA GLU A 69 27.08 -14.36 10.54
C GLU A 69 28.18 -13.85 11.50
N LEU A 70 28.99 -14.74 12.05
CA LEU A 70 30.17 -14.36 12.87
C LEU A 70 31.49 -14.91 12.33
N ARG A 71 31.54 -15.36 11.07
CA ARG A 71 32.77 -15.95 10.51
C ARG A 71 33.27 -15.53 9.15
N ASP A 72 32.58 -14.66 8.42
CA ASP A 72 33.17 -14.02 7.24
C ASP A 72 33.08 -12.51 7.39
N GLY A 73 34.25 -11.85 7.31
CA GLY A 73 34.48 -10.45 7.65
C GLY A 73 33.82 -9.43 6.72
N MET A 74 32.50 -9.49 6.59
CA MET A 74 31.70 -8.45 5.95
C MET A 74 31.30 -7.44 7.02
N THR A 75 32.08 -6.37 7.18
CA THR A 75 31.72 -5.26 8.05
C THR A 75 30.47 -4.57 7.50
N VAL A 76 29.30 -4.92 8.03
CA VAL A 76 28.06 -4.16 7.83
C VAL A 76 28.25 -2.81 8.50
N HIS A 77 28.65 -1.80 7.72
CA HIS A 77 28.63 -0.42 8.18
C HIS A 77 27.17 -0.04 8.42
N GLY A 78 26.83 0.33 9.66
CA GLY A 78 25.54 0.91 9.98
C GLY A 78 25.26 2.12 9.07
N PRO A 79 23.98 2.44 8.79
CA PRO A 79 23.66 3.61 7.98
C PRO A 79 24.38 4.82 8.56
N THR A 80 25.12 5.54 7.71
CA THR A 80 25.84 6.73 8.13
C THR A 80 24.82 7.67 8.79
N PRO A 81 25.04 8.12 10.03
CA PRO A 81 24.08 8.99 10.68
C PRO A 81 23.87 10.22 9.79
N LEU A 82 22.61 10.52 9.46
CA LEU A 82 22.26 11.71 8.73
C LEU A 82 22.73 12.90 9.55
N ASN A 83 23.87 13.49 9.18
CA ASN A 83 24.26 14.79 9.69
C ASN A 83 23.18 15.78 9.23
N PRO A 84 22.37 16.37 10.14
CA PRO A 84 21.47 17.43 9.73
C PRO A 84 22.36 18.62 9.33
N LYS A 85 22.53 18.80 8.02
CA LYS A 85 23.21 19.99 7.48
C LYS A 85 22.28 21.18 7.72
N GLY A 86 22.42 21.84 8.86
CA GLY A 86 21.60 22.99 9.22
C GLY A 86 21.41 23.16 10.73
N ARG A 87 21.33 24.42 11.16
CA ARG A 87 21.09 24.83 12.55
C ARG A 87 19.86 24.11 13.12
N PRO A 88 19.92 23.59 14.36
CA PRO A 88 18.83 22.85 14.98
C PRO A 88 17.50 23.59 14.87
N ARG A 89 16.47 22.89 14.40
CA ARG A 89 15.11 23.41 14.19
C ARG A 89 14.32 23.56 15.50
N THR A 90 15.01 23.81 16.61
CA THR A 90 14.42 24.04 17.93
C THR A 90 13.84 25.46 18.09
N GLN A 91 13.98 26.32 17.08
CA GLN A 91 13.50 27.71 17.11
C GLN A 91 12.18 27.97 16.34
N ARG A 92 11.25 27.00 16.32
CA ARG A 92 9.86 27.25 15.86
C ARG A 92 8.82 26.51 16.73
N ILE A 93 8.92 26.66 18.04
CA ILE A 93 7.84 26.31 18.98
C ILE A 93 7.18 27.57 19.57
N THR A 94 7.64 28.78 19.25
CA THR A 94 6.84 30.00 19.40
C THR A 94 6.06 30.26 18.09
N GLY A 95 4.74 30.39 18.20
CA GLY A 95 3.80 30.51 17.09
C GLY A 95 3.92 31.82 16.29
N ALA A 96 3.11 31.96 15.26
CA ALA A 96 3.13 33.04 14.26
C ALA A 96 2.73 34.46 14.76
N ILE A 97 2.87 34.75 16.05
CA ILE A 97 2.61 36.07 16.65
C ILE A 97 3.85 36.44 17.45
N GLU A 98 4.89 36.96 16.78
CA GLU A 98 5.89 37.87 17.37
C GLU A 98 6.84 38.31 16.26
N GLY A 99 6.53 39.47 15.68
CA GLY A 99 7.29 40.11 14.61
C GLY A 99 6.36 40.80 13.61
N ARG A 100 6.72 42.02 13.17
CA ARG A 100 5.96 42.72 12.13
C ARG A 100 5.90 41.81 10.89
N PRO A 101 4.71 41.60 10.28
CA PRO A 101 4.64 40.91 9.01
C PRO A 101 5.43 41.70 7.96
N ARG A 102 6.63 41.23 7.61
CA ARG A 102 7.28 41.63 6.36
C ARG A 102 6.57 40.86 5.26
N GLY A 103 5.63 41.56 4.62
CA GLY A 103 4.78 41.03 3.57
C GLY A 103 5.55 40.35 2.44
N GLY A 104 4.87 39.39 1.83
CA GLY A 104 5.33 38.65 0.66
C GLY A 104 4.20 37.74 0.16
N GLY A 105 2.99 38.28 0.06
CA GLY A 105 1.86 37.57 -0.55
C GLY A 105 2.00 37.58 -2.07
N ALA A 106 2.01 36.40 -2.69
CA ALA A 106 1.88 36.26 -4.13
C ALA A 106 0.52 36.85 -4.56
N SER A 107 0.55 37.99 -5.25
CA SER A 107 -0.63 38.54 -5.92
C SER A 107 -1.02 37.59 -7.05
N GLY A 108 -2.26 37.12 -7.02
CA GLY A 108 -2.81 36.20 -8.00
C GLY A 108 -2.68 36.70 -9.44
N SER A 109 -2.45 35.72 -10.32
CA SER A 109 -2.95 35.61 -11.69
C SER A 109 -3.31 36.91 -12.41
N ARG A 110 -2.38 37.43 -13.22
CA ARG A 110 -2.73 38.25 -14.39
C ARG A 110 -3.03 37.30 -15.55
N ARG A 111 -4.32 37.20 -15.91
CA ARG A 111 -4.76 36.64 -17.18
C ARG A 111 -4.18 37.49 -18.31
N ILE A 112 -3.47 36.86 -19.23
CA ILE A 112 -3.22 37.41 -20.56
C ILE A 112 -4.48 37.08 -21.38
N PRO A 113 -5.17 38.06 -21.99
CA PRO A 113 -6.19 37.76 -22.97
C PRO A 113 -5.51 37.54 -24.34
N SER A 114 -5.53 36.30 -24.83
CA SER A 114 -5.33 36.01 -26.26
C SER A 114 -6.71 35.80 -26.91
N PRO A 115 -7.00 36.42 -28.05
CA PRO A 115 -8.33 36.36 -28.64
C PRO A 115 -8.55 35.07 -29.46
N SER A 116 -9.82 34.67 -29.45
CA SER A 116 -10.54 33.86 -30.46
C SER A 116 -10.06 32.43 -30.75
N ILE A 117 -10.86 31.45 -30.32
CA ILE A 117 -11.76 30.68 -31.22
C ILE A 117 -12.86 30.04 -30.35
N ASP A 118 -14.10 30.24 -30.78
CA ASP A 118 -15.33 29.72 -30.18
C ASP A 118 -15.42 28.19 -30.28
N VAL A 119 -15.51 27.51 -29.13
CA VAL A 119 -16.18 26.21 -29.03
C VAL A 119 -17.02 26.22 -27.77
N LEU A 120 -18.34 26.26 -27.95
CA LEU A 120 -19.32 25.97 -26.92
C LEU A 120 -19.18 24.49 -26.52
N GLU A 121 -18.53 24.21 -25.40
CA GLU A 121 -18.72 22.94 -24.68
C GLU A 121 -19.29 23.21 -23.28
N PRO A 122 -20.31 22.43 -22.85
CA PRO A 122 -20.93 22.60 -21.55
C PRO A 122 -19.95 22.23 -20.43
N ARG A 123 -19.78 23.19 -19.51
CA ARG A 123 -18.99 23.09 -18.28
C ARG A 123 -19.33 21.81 -17.51
N GLN A 124 -18.33 20.94 -17.35
CA GLN A 124 -18.41 19.76 -16.51
C GLN A 124 -18.84 20.13 -15.08
N PRO A 125 -19.74 19.36 -14.44
CA PRO A 125 -20.20 19.65 -13.09
C PRO A 125 -19.05 19.48 -12.08
N ALA A 126 -19.02 20.41 -11.12
CA ALA A 126 -18.08 20.49 -10.02
C ALA A 126 -17.88 19.12 -9.32
N MET A 127 -16.62 18.82 -9.02
CA MET A 127 -16.13 17.61 -8.36
C MET A 127 -17.06 17.16 -7.22
N ALA A 128 -17.74 16.03 -7.42
CA ALA A 128 -18.53 15.38 -6.38
C ALA A 128 -17.62 15.03 -5.20
N LYS A 129 -17.89 15.62 -4.02
CA LYS A 129 -17.20 15.30 -2.77
C LYS A 129 -17.38 13.81 -2.49
N ARG A 130 -16.31 13.02 -2.59
CA ARG A 130 -16.33 11.59 -2.26
C ARG A 130 -16.73 11.44 -0.80
N VAL A 131 -17.84 10.76 -0.53
CA VAL A 131 -18.31 10.47 0.83
C VAL A 131 -17.30 9.52 1.48
N LEU A 132 -16.69 9.96 2.58
CA LEU A 132 -15.78 9.14 3.37
C LEU A 132 -16.54 7.96 3.97
N ARG A 133 -16.04 6.74 3.74
CA ARG A 133 -16.60 5.49 4.25
C ARG A 133 -15.68 4.86 5.28
N CYS A 134 -16.25 4.20 6.27
CA CYS A 134 -15.49 3.50 7.32
C CYS A 134 -14.64 2.37 6.71
N GLY A 135 -13.36 2.26 7.11
CA GLY A 135 -12.46 1.22 6.63
C GLY A 135 -12.80 -0.20 7.10
N MET A 136 -13.65 -0.36 8.12
CA MET A 136 -14.03 -1.67 8.67
C MET A 136 -15.37 -2.17 8.09
N CYS A 137 -16.43 -1.37 8.17
CA CYS A 137 -17.78 -1.77 7.72
C CYS A 137 -18.21 -1.14 6.38
N ARG A 138 -17.42 -0.21 5.83
CA ARG A 138 -17.70 0.53 4.57
C ARG A 138 -18.97 1.38 4.54
N CYS A 139 -19.64 1.56 5.68
CA CYS A 139 -20.75 2.50 5.82
C CYS A 139 -20.25 3.95 5.91
N PRO A 140 -20.98 4.92 5.31
CA PRO A 140 -20.68 6.34 5.48
C PRO A 140 -21.05 6.82 6.89
N GLY A 141 -20.55 8.00 7.28
CA GLY A 141 -20.97 8.68 8.52
C GLY A 141 -20.13 8.39 9.76
N HIS A 142 -19.14 7.50 9.68
CA HIS A 142 -18.18 7.28 10.78
C HIS A 142 -16.82 6.83 10.26
N ASN A 143 -15.78 6.98 11.10
CA ASN A 143 -14.43 6.52 10.82
C ASN A 143 -14.17 5.14 11.46
N ARG A 144 -13.01 4.54 11.20
CA ARG A 144 -12.64 3.23 11.75
C ARG A 144 -12.73 3.20 13.28
N LEU A 145 -12.38 4.28 13.97
CA LEU A 145 -12.36 4.36 15.44
C LEU A 145 -13.77 4.39 16.06
N ALA A 146 -14.74 4.99 15.38
CA ALA A 146 -16.14 5.06 15.80
C ALA A 146 -17.01 3.97 15.13
N CYS A 147 -16.40 2.85 14.71
CA CYS A 147 -17.14 1.78 14.05
C CYS A 147 -17.97 1.00 15.07
N PRO A 148 -19.29 0.79 14.84
CA PRO A 148 -20.13 0.00 15.74
C PRO A 148 -19.71 -1.47 15.83
N LEU A 149 -18.93 -1.97 14.85
CA LEU A 149 -18.34 -3.31 14.92
C LEU A 149 -17.10 -3.39 15.83
N LEU A 150 -16.52 -2.24 16.21
CA LEU A 150 -15.39 -2.17 17.14
C LEU A 150 -15.79 -1.69 18.54
N ALA A 151 -16.99 -1.14 18.70
CA ALA A 151 -17.56 -0.83 20.00
C ALA A 151 -17.93 -2.14 20.71
N ARG A 152 -17.03 -2.63 21.54
CA ARG A 152 -17.32 -3.56 22.63
C ARG A 152 -17.59 -2.76 23.89
#